data_AF-A0A178FCR8-F1
#
_entry.id   AF-A0A178FCR8-F1
#
_cell.length_a   1.000
_cell.length_b   1.000
_cell.length_c   1.000
_cell.angle_alpha   90.00
_cell.angle_beta   90.00
_cell.angle_gamma   90.00
#
_symmetry.space_group_name_H-M   'P 1'
#
loop_
_entity.id
_entity.type
_entity.pdbx_description
1 polymer ?
#
loop_
_entity_poly.entity_id
_entity_poly.type
_entity_poly.pdbx_seq_one_letter_code
_entity_poly.pdbx_strand_id
1 'polypeptide(L)'
;MKEFSTINYFTEYHTPSPQPIVVAAVDAARGGRVEDLASLVKDYPNLKYSMFVNRVAISGKGGISTYQVLVDSGCNINISYGYGGSPLINAIYHKKFPLARHLLSLRVNPNINNLGIYLAPLGVAVSFRPEFVVDLLDAGVDI
;
A
#
# COMPACT_ATOMS: atom_id res chain seq x y z
N MET A 1 -4.28 5.09 -35.27
CA MET A 1 -4.59 5.89 -34.06
C MET A 1 -5.58 5.06 -33.25
N LYS A 2 -5.15 4.48 -32.12
CA LYS A 2 -6.06 3.68 -31.28
C LYS A 2 -6.93 4.66 -30.49
N GLU A 3 -8.25 4.57 -30.67
CA GLU A 3 -9.21 5.29 -29.85
C GLU A 3 -9.10 4.80 -28.41
N PHE A 4 -8.54 5.64 -27.53
CA PHE A 4 -8.70 5.43 -26.10
C PHE A 4 -10.10 5.90 -25.73
N SER A 5 -11.01 4.96 -25.46
CA SER A 5 -12.29 5.33 -24.87
C SER A 5 -12.01 5.94 -23.49
N THR A 6 -12.44 7.19 -23.30
CA THR A 6 -12.27 7.96 -22.06
C THR A 6 -12.87 7.25 -20.84
N ILE A 7 -13.74 6.26 -21.07
CA ILE A 7 -14.41 5.41 -20.08
C ILE A 7 -13.43 4.42 -19.43
N ASN A 8 -12.46 3.87 -20.18
CA ASN A 8 -11.50 2.92 -19.63
C ASN A 8 -10.47 3.63 -18.73
N TYR A 9 -10.00 4.82 -19.13
CA TYR A 9 -9.04 5.57 -18.31
C TYR A 9 -9.65 6.01 -16.96
N PHE A 10 -10.91 6.45 -16.96
CA PHE A 10 -11.58 6.86 -15.73
C PHE A 10 -11.84 5.69 -14.78
N THR A 11 -12.16 4.49 -15.28
CA THR A 11 -12.41 3.32 -14.42
C THR A 11 -11.13 2.56 -14.04
N GLU A 12 -10.06 2.64 -14.84
CA GLU A 12 -8.73 2.08 -14.54
C GLU A 12 -7.99 2.88 -13.45
N TYR A 13 -8.14 4.21 -13.42
CA TYR A 13 -7.34 5.10 -12.57
C TYR A 13 -8.13 5.87 -11.52
N HIS A 14 -9.46 5.92 -11.60
CA HIS A 14 -10.33 6.46 -10.56
C HIS A 14 -11.36 5.41 -10.14
N THR A 15 -11.25 4.91 -8.91
CA THR A 15 -12.38 4.21 -8.29
C THR A 15 -13.53 5.22 -8.14
N PRO A 16 -14.72 4.99 -8.73
CA PRO A 16 -15.90 5.79 -8.44
C PRO A 16 -16.16 5.80 -6.92
N SER A 17 -16.90 6.82 -6.43
CA SER A 17 -17.34 6.97 -5.01
C SER A 17 -17.50 5.61 -4.31
N PRO A 18 -17.00 5.43 -3.06
CA PRO A 18 -16.75 4.11 -2.48
C PRO A 18 -17.97 3.21 -2.65
N GLN A 19 -17.89 2.29 -3.61
CA GLN A 19 -18.95 1.30 -3.75
C GLN A 19 -19.04 0.53 -2.43
N PRO A 20 -20.22 0.05 -2.01
CA PRO A 20 -20.39 -0.70 -0.76
C PRO A 20 -19.32 -1.79 -0.55
N ILE A 21 -18.84 -2.38 -1.64
CA ILE A 21 -17.74 -3.34 -1.65
C ILE A 21 -16.38 -2.77 -1.22
N VAL A 22 -16.01 -1.57 -1.69
CA VAL A 22 -14.75 -0.92 -1.27
C VAL A 22 -14.81 -0.56 0.21
N VAL A 23 -15.97 -0.12 0.69
CA VAL A 23 -16.16 0.16 2.13
C VAL A 23 -16.00 -1.11 2.95
N ALA A 24 -16.65 -2.22 2.56
CA ALA A 24 -16.52 -3.50 3.22
C ALA A 24 -15.05 -4.01 3.23
N ALA A 25 -14.35 -3.91 2.10
CA ALA A 25 -12.94 -4.28 2.00
C ALA A 25 -12.04 -3.39 2.87
N VAL A 26 -12.31 -2.08 2.92
CA VAL A 26 -11.63 -1.14 3.81
C VAL A 26 -11.85 -1.52 5.28
N ASP A 27 -13.07 -1.88 5.68
CA ASP A 27 -13.35 -2.28 7.06
C ASP A 27 -12.70 -3.62 7.42
N ALA A 28 -12.65 -4.57 6.48
CA ALA A 28 -11.96 -5.85 6.64
C ALA A 28 -10.45 -5.63 6.80
N ALA A 29 -9.85 -4.86 5.90
CA ALA A 29 -8.43 -4.49 5.96
C ALA A 29 -8.08 -3.73 7.25
N ARG A 30 -8.91 -2.74 7.64
CA ARG A 30 -8.69 -1.95 8.86
C ARG A 30 -8.75 -2.81 10.12
N GLY A 31 -9.69 -3.75 10.15
CA GLY A 31 -9.88 -4.68 11.25
C GLY A 31 -8.87 -5.83 11.30
N GLY A 32 -8.13 -6.07 10.22
CA GLY A 32 -7.27 -7.25 10.08
C GLY A 32 -8.05 -8.55 9.88
N ARG A 33 -9.28 -8.49 9.36
CA ARG A 33 -10.12 -9.67 9.07
C ARG A 33 -9.65 -10.29 7.75
N VAL A 34 -8.71 -11.23 7.85
CA VAL A 34 -7.96 -11.77 6.70
C VAL A 34 -8.88 -12.56 5.77
N GLU A 35 -9.75 -13.39 6.33
CA GLU A 35 -10.65 -14.30 5.63
C GLU A 35 -11.76 -13.53 4.92
N ASP A 36 -12.31 -12.51 5.58
CA ASP A 36 -13.28 -11.59 4.97
C ASP A 36 -12.63 -10.86 3.78
N LEU A 37 -11.44 -10.30 3.98
CA LEU A 37 -10.73 -9.58 2.93
C LEU A 37 -10.39 -10.53 1.76
N ALA A 38 -9.94 -11.75 2.04
CA ALA A 38 -9.63 -12.75 1.03
C ALA A 38 -10.86 -13.16 0.21
N SER A 39 -12.01 -13.32 0.88
CA SER A 39 -13.27 -13.61 0.21
C SER A 39 -13.70 -12.45 -0.70
N LEU A 40 -13.63 -11.21 -0.21
CA LEU A 40 -13.96 -10.02 -1.01
C LEU A 40 -13.02 -9.86 -2.21
N VAL A 41 -11.72 -10.07 -2.04
CA VAL A 41 -10.74 -9.98 -3.12
C VAL A 41 -10.94 -11.08 -4.18
N LYS A 42 -11.34 -12.28 -3.75
CA LYS A 42 -11.69 -13.38 -4.65
C LYS A 42 -12.94 -13.05 -5.48
N ASP A 43 -13.98 -12.55 -4.84
CA ASP A 43 -15.26 -12.24 -5.50
C ASP A 43 -15.19 -10.95 -6.34
N TYR A 44 -14.30 -10.02 -5.97
CA TYR A 44 -14.13 -8.72 -6.61
C TYR A 44 -12.64 -8.43 -6.93
N PRO A 45 -12.09 -9.04 -8.00
CA PRO A 45 -10.66 -8.92 -8.33
C PRO A 45 -10.16 -7.51 -8.64
N ASN A 46 -11.06 -6.55 -8.91
CA ASN A 46 -10.73 -5.15 -9.12
C ASN A 46 -10.28 -4.43 -7.82
N LEU A 47 -10.52 -5.02 -6.64
CA LEU A 47 -10.05 -4.49 -5.36
C LEU A 47 -8.52 -4.35 -5.31
N LYS A 48 -7.77 -5.10 -6.12
CA LYS A 48 -6.31 -4.98 -6.25
C LYS A 48 -5.84 -3.60 -6.71
N TYR A 49 -6.70 -2.85 -7.40
CA TYR A 49 -6.41 -1.48 -7.85
C TYR A 49 -6.83 -0.42 -6.83
N SER A 50 -7.51 -0.80 -5.75
CA SER A 50 -7.99 0.15 -4.75
C SER A 50 -6.84 0.65 -3.87
N MET A 51 -6.43 1.88 -4.14
CA MET A 51 -5.47 2.62 -3.33
C MET A 51 -5.93 2.71 -1.86
N PHE A 52 -7.23 2.90 -1.62
CA PHE A 52 -7.79 3.02 -0.28
C PHE A 52 -7.66 1.72 0.52
N VAL A 53 -7.99 0.58 -0.10
CA VAL A 53 -7.86 -0.74 0.56
C VAL A 53 -6.39 -1.04 0.83
N ASN A 54 -5.48 -0.79 -0.13
CA ASN A 54 -4.04 -0.98 0.06
C ASN A 54 -3.50 -0.15 1.24
N ARG A 55 -3.78 1.16 1.26
CA ARG A 55 -3.31 2.06 2.32
C ARG A 55 -3.86 1.67 3.70
N VAL A 56 -5.12 1.23 3.76
CA VAL A 56 -5.75 0.80 5.03
C VAL A 56 -5.22 -0.55 5.49
N ALA A 57 -4.87 -1.47 4.60
CA ALA A 57 -4.24 -2.73 4.98
C ALA A 57 -2.86 -2.52 5.62
N ILE A 58 -2.13 -1.47 5.23
CA ILE A 58 -0.86 -1.08 5.85
C ILE A 58 -1.07 -0.43 7.24
N SER A 59 -1.96 0.56 7.31
CA SER A 59 -2.15 1.40 8.51
C SER A 59 -3.10 0.79 9.56
N GLY A 60 -3.89 -0.20 9.18
CA GLY A 60 -4.90 -0.84 10.00
C GLY A 60 -4.34 -1.67 11.17
N LYS A 61 -5.25 -2.34 11.87
CA LYS A 61 -4.89 -3.28 12.96
C LYS A 61 -4.27 -4.57 12.42
N GLY A 62 -4.51 -4.87 11.15
CA GLY A 62 -3.85 -5.96 10.44
C GLY A 62 -2.32 -5.82 10.38
N GLY A 63 -1.71 -6.82 9.75
CA GLY A 63 -0.28 -6.90 9.55
C GLY A 63 0.05 -7.63 8.25
N ILE A 64 1.11 -8.43 8.28
CA ILE A 64 1.62 -9.14 7.10
C ILE A 64 0.52 -10.00 6.46
N SER A 65 -0.24 -10.78 7.23
CA SER A 65 -1.28 -11.66 6.68
C SER A 65 -2.37 -10.90 5.91
N THR A 66 -2.81 -9.75 6.44
CA THR A 66 -3.82 -8.91 5.76
C THR A 66 -3.26 -8.30 4.48
N TYR A 67 -2.01 -7.84 4.51
CA TYR A 67 -1.38 -7.27 3.32
C TYR A 67 -1.07 -8.35 2.27
N GLN A 68 -0.73 -9.56 2.69
CA GLN A 68 -0.44 -10.68 1.81
C GLN A 68 -1.63 -11.04 0.93
N VAL A 69 -2.86 -10.95 1.45
CA VAL A 69 -4.09 -11.11 0.63
C VAL A 69 -4.10 -10.16 -0.57
N LEU A 70 -3.67 -8.90 -0.37
CA LEU A 70 -3.61 -7.92 -1.46
C LEU A 70 -2.45 -8.20 -2.41
N VAL A 71 -1.29 -8.62 -1.89
CA VAL A 71 -0.14 -9.03 -2.72
C VAL A 71 -0.52 -10.21 -3.62
N ASP A 72 -1.16 -11.24 -3.05
CA ASP A 72 -1.60 -12.43 -3.77
C ASP A 72 -2.66 -12.10 -4.85
N SER A 73 -3.43 -11.03 -4.64
CA SER A 73 -4.37 -10.52 -5.65
C SER A 73 -3.71 -9.78 -6.82
N GLY A 74 -2.40 -9.53 -6.74
CA GLY A 74 -1.65 -8.74 -7.72
C GLY A 74 -1.83 -7.23 -7.56
N CYS A 75 -1.98 -6.74 -6.32
CA CYS A 75 -2.00 -5.30 -6.07
C CYS A 75 -0.64 -4.66 -6.43
N ASN A 76 -0.66 -3.38 -6.80
CA ASN A 76 0.59 -2.65 -7.07
C ASN A 76 1.32 -2.34 -5.75
N ILE A 77 2.39 -3.06 -5.46
CA ILE A 77 3.23 -2.87 -4.26
C ILE A 77 4.09 -1.58 -4.31
N ASN A 78 4.24 -0.98 -5.49
CA ASN A 78 4.97 0.28 -5.73
C ASN A 78 4.02 1.46 -5.96
N ILE A 79 2.80 1.39 -5.43
CA ILE A 79 1.81 2.45 -5.58
C ILE A 79 2.26 3.76 -4.90
N SER A 80 2.04 4.88 -5.58
CA SER A 80 2.18 6.22 -5.02
C SER A 80 0.84 6.69 -4.46
N TYR A 81 0.81 7.06 -3.18
CA TYR A 81 -0.35 7.72 -2.56
C TYR A 81 -0.31 9.25 -2.72
N GLY A 82 0.42 9.76 -3.73
CA GLY A 82 0.74 11.19 -3.84
C GLY A 82 1.46 11.70 -2.59
N TYR A 83 0.97 12.82 -2.03
CA TYR A 83 1.48 13.37 -0.77
C TYR A 83 1.38 12.39 0.41
N GLY A 84 0.57 11.34 0.30
CA GLY A 84 0.43 10.28 1.30
C GLY A 84 1.60 9.30 1.39
N GLY A 85 2.66 9.45 0.58
CA GLY A 85 3.83 8.58 0.59
C GLY A 85 3.61 7.26 -0.17
N SER A 86 4.40 6.24 0.13
CA SER A 86 4.32 4.88 -0.45
C SER A 86 3.87 3.85 0.61
N PRO A 87 3.57 2.59 0.23
CA PRO A 87 3.33 1.52 1.19
C PRO A 87 4.44 1.39 2.23
N LEU A 88 5.71 1.48 1.81
CA LEU A 88 6.86 1.42 2.70
C LEU A 88 6.88 2.59 3.69
N ILE A 89 6.72 3.83 3.20
CA ILE A 89 6.67 5.02 4.06
C ILE A 89 5.53 4.92 5.08
N ASN A 90 4.35 4.45 4.67
CA ASN A 90 3.20 4.30 5.57
C ASN A 90 3.47 3.24 6.65
N ALA A 91 4.08 2.11 6.29
CA ALA A 91 4.43 1.08 7.26
C ALA A 91 5.40 1.63 8.33
N ILE A 92 6.40 2.41 7.93
CA ILE A 92 7.37 3.02 8.86
C ILE A 92 6.69 4.10 9.73
N TYR A 93 5.91 5.00 9.11
CA TYR A 93 5.17 6.06 9.81
C TYR A 93 4.22 5.51 10.88
N HIS A 94 3.52 4.42 10.58
CA HIS A 94 2.63 3.73 11.51
C HIS A 94 3.37 2.76 12.46
N LYS A 95 4.71 2.77 12.47
CA LYS A 95 5.57 1.93 13.34
C LYS A 95 5.35 0.42 13.13
N LYS A 96 4.94 0.01 11.94
CA LYS A 96 4.68 -1.38 11.53
C LYS A 96 5.95 -2.02 10.95
N PHE A 97 7.05 -2.01 11.72
CA PHE A 97 8.36 -2.45 11.22
C PHE A 97 8.43 -3.89 10.67
N PRO A 98 7.74 -4.89 11.25
CA PRO A 98 7.67 -6.23 10.63
C PRO A 98 7.04 -6.20 9.24
N LEU A 99 5.98 -5.41 9.05
CA LEU A 99 5.36 -5.22 7.75
C LEU A 99 6.28 -4.43 6.81
N ALA A 100 7.01 -3.43 7.30
CA ALA A 100 7.99 -2.70 6.50
C ALA A 100 9.10 -3.64 5.99
N ARG A 101 9.65 -4.53 6.82
CA ARG A 101 10.61 -5.55 6.38
C ARG A 101 10.01 -6.51 5.37
N HIS A 102 8.75 -6.90 5.55
CA HIS A 102 8.03 -7.72 4.58
C HIS A 102 7.88 -7.02 3.22
N LEU A 103 7.57 -5.71 3.21
CA LEU A 103 7.55 -4.94 1.96
C LEU A 103 8.91 -4.93 1.28
N LEU A 104 10.00 -4.74 2.04
CA LEU A 104 11.36 -4.78 1.50
C LEU A 104 11.71 -6.18 0.93
N SER A 105 11.27 -7.26 1.58
CA SER A 105 11.48 -8.63 1.08
C SER A 105 10.73 -8.91 -0.22
N LEU A 106 9.61 -8.21 -0.46
CA LEU A 106 8.88 -8.20 -1.74
C LEU A 106 9.57 -7.36 -2.83
N ARG A 107 10.74 -6.78 -2.56
CA ARG A 107 11.53 -5.93 -3.48
C ARG A 107 10.74 -4.72 -4.00
N VAL A 108 9.97 -4.07 -3.11
CA VAL A 108 9.39 -2.76 -3.42
C VAL A 108 10.49 -1.76 -3.77
N ASN A 109 10.21 -0.84 -4.68
CA ASN A 109 11.07 0.30 -4.93
C ASN A 109 10.97 1.24 -3.71
N PRO A 110 12.03 1.39 -2.91
CA PRO A 110 11.92 2.13 -1.68
C PRO A 110 11.99 3.65 -1.93
N ASN A 111 12.35 4.10 -3.13
CA ASN A 111 12.47 5.51 -3.52
C ASN A 111 11.15 6.14 -4.00
N ILE A 112 10.02 5.41 -3.93
CA ILE A 112 8.72 5.97 -4.30
C ILE A 112 8.27 7.04 -3.29
N ASN A 113 7.90 8.22 -3.81
CA ASN A 113 7.38 9.38 -3.07
C ASN A 113 8.33 9.93 -2.00
N ASN A 114 9.57 10.22 -2.40
CA ASN A 114 10.57 10.91 -1.58
C ASN A 114 10.31 12.43 -1.37
N LEU A 115 9.25 13.00 -1.97
CA LEU A 115 8.98 14.46 -2.01
C LEU A 115 7.59 14.88 -1.47
N GLY A 116 7.02 14.15 -0.50
CA GLY A 116 5.67 14.41 0.05
C GLY A 116 5.63 15.18 1.38
N ILE A 117 4.44 15.24 2.00
CA ILE A 117 4.26 15.74 3.39
C ILE A 117 5.03 14.85 4.39
N TYR A 118 5.14 13.56 4.05
CA TYR A 118 6.03 12.65 4.74
C TYR A 118 7.45 12.83 4.22
N LEU A 119 8.42 12.88 5.15
CA LEU A 119 9.84 12.85 4.84
C LEU A 119 10.15 11.67 3.88
N ALA A 120 11.28 11.75 3.16
CA ALA A 120 11.80 10.59 2.43
C ALA A 120 11.92 9.35 3.37
N PRO A 121 11.96 8.11 2.84
CA PRO A 121 12.00 6.90 3.67
C PRO A 121 13.03 6.95 4.80
N LEU A 122 14.25 7.48 4.51
CA LEU A 122 15.29 7.71 5.51
C LEU A 122 14.85 8.70 6.59
N GLY A 123 14.27 9.85 6.23
CA GLY A 123 13.82 10.85 7.19
C GLY A 123 12.69 10.35 8.10
N VAL A 124 11.77 9.54 7.56
CA VAL A 124 10.73 8.88 8.37
C VAL A 124 11.37 7.83 9.30
N ALA A 125 12.31 7.03 8.81
CA ALA A 125 13.02 6.07 9.66
C ALA A 125 13.78 6.78 10.79
N VAL A 126 14.55 7.83 10.51
CA VAL A 126 15.26 8.62 11.54
C VAL A 126 14.29 9.16 12.59
N SER A 127 13.09 9.59 12.20
CA SER A 127 12.10 10.16 13.13
C SER A 127 11.40 9.12 14.01
N PHE A 128 11.21 7.89 13.54
CA PHE A 128 10.37 6.89 14.22
C PHE A 128 11.11 5.62 14.68
N ARG A 129 12.20 5.24 14.01
CA ARG A 129 13.09 4.11 14.34
C ARG A 129 14.43 4.23 13.60
N PRO A 130 15.41 4.94 14.16
CA PRO A 130 16.73 5.14 13.56
C PRO A 130 17.41 3.83 13.14
N GLU A 131 17.20 2.73 13.86
CA GLU A 131 17.79 1.43 13.53
C GLU A 131 17.26 0.84 12.21
N PHE A 132 16.09 1.30 11.75
CA PHE A 132 15.51 0.89 10.47
C PHE A 132 16.21 1.54 9.26
N VAL A 133 17.10 2.52 9.49
CA VAL A 133 17.89 3.13 8.41
C VAL A 133 18.76 2.09 7.71
N VAL A 134 19.32 1.12 8.45
CA VAL A 134 20.15 0.05 7.85
C VAL A 134 19.33 -0.78 6.88
N ASP A 135 18.11 -1.19 7.26
CA ASP A 135 17.19 -1.91 6.38
C ASP A 135 16.89 -1.14 5.07
N LEU A 136 16.78 0.19 5.14
CA LEU A 136 16.51 1.04 3.99
C LEU A 136 17.74 1.21 3.08
N LEU A 137 18.93 1.37 3.67
CA LEU A 137 20.18 1.46 2.90
C LEU A 137 20.47 0.15 2.17
N ASP A 138 20.27 -0.99 2.85
CA ASP A 138 20.42 -2.32 2.25
C ASP A 138 19.42 -2.55 1.09
N ALA A 139 18.26 -1.91 1.16
CA ALA A 139 17.25 -1.93 0.09
C ALA A 139 17.53 -0.96 -1.07
N GLY A 140 18.60 -0.16 -0.99
CA GLY A 140 19.00 0.79 -2.04
C GLY A 140 18.22 2.10 -2.03
N VAL A 141 17.83 2.60 -0.84
CA VAL A 141 17.27 3.96 -0.73
C VAL A 141 18.34 5.00 -1.06
N ASP A 142 17.95 6.01 -1.84
CA ASP A 142 18.81 7.15 -2.18
C ASP A 142 19.07 8.02 -0.93
N ILE A 143 20.32 8.48 -0.80
CA ILE A 143 20.79 9.37 0.28
C ILE A 143 20.50 10.83 -0.07
#